data_AF-A0A748T2Y6-F1
#
_entry.id   AF-A0A748T2Y6-F1
#
_cell.length_a   1.000
_cell.length_b   1.000
_cell.length_c   1.000
_cell.angle_alpha   90.00
_cell.angle_beta   90.00
_cell.angle_gamma   90.00
#
_symmetry.space_group_name_H-M   'P 1'
#
loop_
_entity.id
_entity.type
_entity.pdbx_description
1 polymer ?
#
loop_
_entity_poly.entity_id
_entity_poly.type
_entity_poly.pdbx_seq_one_letter_code
_entity_poly.pdbx_strand_id
1 'polypeptide(L)'
;ADKFLQPQTLGILLLGVVAFGIGTAAGVLMAKLLNLCSKNKINPLIGSAGGSAVPMAARVSNKVGLESDPQNFLLMHAMGPNVAGVIGSAIAAGVMLKYVLAM
;
A
#
# COMPACT_ATOMS: atom_id res chain seq x y z
N ALA A 1 -15.44 2.78 -29.02
CA ALA A 1 -14.10 2.18 -28.78
C ALA A 1 -13.02 3.24 -28.51
N ASP A 2 -13.35 4.50 -28.78
CA ASP A 2 -12.41 5.60 -29.04
C ASP A 2 -11.86 6.25 -27.79
N LYS A 3 -12.35 5.89 -26.60
CA LYS A 3 -11.84 6.35 -25.30
C LYS A 3 -10.89 5.35 -24.65
N PHE A 4 -11.04 4.06 -24.96
CA PHE A 4 -10.23 3.00 -24.35
C PHE A 4 -9.07 2.56 -25.24
N LEU A 5 -9.26 2.50 -26.56
CA LEU A 5 -8.20 2.19 -27.52
C LEU A 5 -7.44 3.47 -27.90
N GLN A 6 -6.81 4.10 -26.91
CA GLN A 6 -5.97 5.27 -27.07
C GLN A 6 -4.56 5.00 -26.54
N PRO A 7 -3.49 5.58 -27.13
CA PRO A 7 -2.13 5.39 -26.60
C PRO A 7 -1.99 5.83 -25.13
N GLN A 8 -2.84 6.75 -24.67
CA GLN A 8 -2.93 7.20 -23.28
C GLN A 8 -3.32 6.06 -22.32
N THR A 9 -4.21 5.15 -22.71
CA THR A 9 -4.67 4.07 -21.82
C THR A 9 -3.58 3.04 -21.56
N LEU A 10 -2.73 2.78 -22.55
CA LEU A 10 -1.54 1.95 -22.36
C LEU A 10 -0.61 2.56 -21.30
N GLY A 11 -0.44 3.88 -21.31
CA GLY A 11 0.31 4.61 -20.28
C GLY A 11 -0.29 4.43 -18.89
N ILE A 12 -1.61 4.55 -18.74
CA ILE A 12 -2.31 4.37 -17.45
C ILE A 12 -2.11 2.96 -16.91
N LEU A 13 -2.23 1.94 -17.77
CA LEU A 13 -2.07 0.54 -17.37
C LEU A 13 -0.65 0.26 -16.86
N LEU A 14 0.39 0.71 -17.59
CA LEU A 14 1.78 0.51 -17.19
C LEU A 14 2.12 1.28 -15.91
N LEU A 15 1.70 2.55 -15.82
CA LEU A 15 1.90 3.38 -14.63
C LEU A 15 1.20 2.79 -13.40
N GLY A 16 0.02 2.18 -13.57
CA GLY A 16 -0.71 1.53 -12.48
C GLY A 16 0.09 0.39 -11.82
N VAL A 17 0.73 -0.47 -12.61
CA VAL A 17 1.56 -1.56 -12.09
C VAL A 17 2.77 -1.01 -11.33
N VAL A 18 3.45 -0.01 -11.91
CA VAL A 18 4.61 0.62 -11.27
C VAL A 18 4.21 1.35 -9.98
N ALA A 19 3.06 2.02 -9.96
CA ALA A 19 2.54 2.72 -8.78
C ALA A 19 2.30 1.75 -7.61
N PHE A 20 1.70 0.59 -7.85
CA PHE A 20 1.55 -0.44 -6.81
C PHE A 20 2.90 -0.99 -6.32
N GLY A 21 3.86 -1.19 -7.24
CA GLY A 21 5.22 -1.60 -6.90
C GLY A 21 5.93 -0.60 -5.98
N ILE A 22 5.88 0.69 -6.32
CA ILE A 22 6.47 1.76 -5.50
C ILE A 22 5.76 1.86 -4.15
N GLY A 23 4.42 1.82 -4.12
CA GLY A 23 3.65 1.92 -2.87
C GLY A 23 3.97 0.79 -1.88
N THR A 24 4.04 -0.45 -2.37
CA THR A 24 4.38 -1.61 -1.52
C THR A 24 5.83 -1.56 -1.04
N ALA A 25 6.78 -1.23 -1.92
CA ALA A 25 8.19 -1.07 -1.56
C ALA A 25 8.40 0.04 -0.52
N ALA A 26 7.78 1.20 -0.71
CA ALA A 26 7.82 2.32 0.22
C ALA A 26 7.23 1.94 1.59
N GLY A 27 6.12 1.20 1.63
CA GLY A 27 5.51 0.71 2.86
C GLY A 27 6.44 -0.22 3.66
N VAL A 28 7.10 -1.17 2.98
CA VAL A 28 8.08 -2.08 3.61
C VAL A 28 9.33 -1.33 4.09
N LEU A 29 9.83 -0.38 3.29
CA LEU A 29 10.95 0.47 3.69
C LEU A 29 10.61 1.31 4.91
N MET A 30 9.42 1.89 4.96
CA MET A 30 8.96 2.65 6.12
C MET A 30 8.86 1.77 7.37
N ALA A 31 8.36 0.54 7.26
CA ALA A 31 8.35 -0.41 8.37
C ALA A 31 9.78 -0.73 8.86
N LYS A 32 10.75 -0.88 7.95
CA LYS A 32 12.17 -1.04 8.31
C LYS A 32 12.76 0.19 8.98
N LEU A 33 12.41 1.40 8.54
CA LEU A 33 12.84 2.64 9.18
C LEU A 33 12.28 2.78 10.59
N LEU A 34 11.00 2.44 10.78
CA LEU A 34 10.37 2.45 12.11
C LEU A 34 11.05 1.47 13.07
N ASN A 35 11.65 0.38 12.58
CA ASN A 35 12.39 -0.57 13.41
C ASN A 35 13.71 -0.03 13.97
N LEU A 36 14.23 1.07 13.44
CA LEU A 36 15.44 1.70 13.97
C LEU A 36 15.17 2.52 15.23
N CYS A 37 13.94 3.04 15.37
CA CYS A 37 13.57 3.95 16.46
C CYS A 37 12.56 3.36 17.45
N SER A 38 11.97 2.19 17.16
CA SER A 38 10.90 1.59 17.97
C SER A 38 11.43 0.53 18.93
N LYS A 39 10.94 0.55 20.18
CA LYS A 39 11.24 -0.50 21.18
C LYS A 39 10.66 -1.85 20.79
N ASN A 40 9.43 -1.86 20.27
CA ASN A 40 8.79 -3.03 19.69
C ASN A 40 8.95 -2.96 18.17
N LYS A 41 9.77 -3.86 17.61
CA LYS A 41 10.02 -3.89 16.16
C LYS A 41 8.77 -4.35 15.42
N ILE A 42 8.40 -3.59 14.39
CA ILE A 42 7.30 -3.85 13.48
C ILE A 42 7.76 -4.89 12.44
N ASN A 43 6.96 -5.92 12.19
CA ASN A 43 7.25 -6.87 11.13
C ASN A 43 7.16 -6.16 9.75
N PRO A 44 8.23 -6.16 8.92
CA PRO A 44 8.21 -5.49 7.62
C PRO A 44 7.10 -5.96 6.68
N LEU A 45 6.59 -7.19 6.85
CA LEU A 45 5.44 -7.71 6.09
C LEU A 45 4.14 -6.92 6.34
N ILE A 46 4.02 -6.27 7.49
CA ILE A 46 2.91 -5.37 7.80
C ILE A 46 3.01 -4.09 6.95
N GLY A 47 4.23 -3.66 6.59
CA GLY A 47 4.46 -2.48 5.77
C GLY A 47 3.87 -2.60 4.35
N SER A 48 3.93 -3.79 3.75
CA SER A 48 3.28 -4.05 2.45
C SER A 48 1.76 -4.10 2.52
N ALA A 49 1.17 -4.27 3.71
CA ALA A 49 -0.29 -4.26 3.89
C ALA A 49 -0.91 -2.86 3.84
N GLY A 50 -0.09 -1.80 3.73
CA GLY A 50 -0.54 -0.41 3.66
C GLY A 50 -1.25 -0.02 2.35
N GLY A 51 -1.30 -0.91 1.35
CA GLY A 51 -2.09 -0.67 0.14
C GLY A 51 -3.60 -0.73 0.43
N SER A 52 -4.38 0.17 -0.16
CA SER A 52 -5.82 0.37 0.09
C SER A 52 -6.75 -0.76 -0.43
N ALA A 53 -6.21 -1.94 -0.72
CA ALA A 53 -6.97 -3.10 -1.18
C ALA A 53 -7.59 -3.86 0.01
N VAL A 54 -8.60 -3.26 0.64
CA VAL A 54 -9.27 -3.83 1.82
C VAL A 54 -10.21 -4.97 1.40
N PRO A 55 -10.25 -6.12 2.11
CA PRO A 55 -9.33 -6.59 3.17
C PRO A 55 -8.14 -7.41 2.64
N MET A 56 -8.00 -7.54 1.32
CA MET A 56 -7.10 -8.51 0.68
C MET A 56 -5.61 -8.22 0.88
N ALA A 57 -5.17 -6.96 0.95
CA ALA A 57 -3.76 -6.62 1.19
C ALA A 57 -3.24 -7.20 2.52
N ALA A 58 -4.05 -7.12 3.58
CA ALA A 58 -3.75 -7.72 4.87
C ALA A 58 -3.75 -9.26 4.82
N ARG A 59 -4.65 -9.86 4.02
CA ARG A 59 -4.71 -11.33 3.82
C ARG A 59 -3.49 -11.85 3.06
N VAL A 60 -3.02 -11.15 2.03
CA VAL A 60 -1.80 -11.50 1.30
C VAL A 60 -0.58 -11.41 2.22
N SER A 61 -0.48 -10.33 3.01
CA SER A 61 0.62 -10.18 3.98
C SER A 61 0.58 -11.27 5.06
N ASN A 62 -0.62 -11.68 5.52
CA ASN A 62 -0.78 -12.82 6.42
C ASN A 62 -0.40 -14.15 5.77
N LYS A 63 -0.74 -14.37 4.50
CA LYS A 63 -0.34 -15.59 3.78
C LYS A 63 1.18 -15.72 3.72
N VAL A 64 1.90 -14.66 3.33
CA VAL A 64 3.37 -14.64 3.28
C VAL A 64 3.98 -14.77 4.69
N GLY A 65 3.32 -14.20 5.70
CA GLY A 65 3.70 -14.39 7.10
C GLY A 65 3.62 -15.85 7.55
N LEU A 66 2.52 -16.54 7.20
CA LEU A 66 2.32 -17.96 7.50
C LEU A 66 3.25 -18.89 6.70
N GLU A 67 3.65 -18.48 5.49
CA GLU A 67 4.70 -19.18 4.71
C GLU A 67 6.07 -19.11 5.41
N SER A 68 6.33 -18.05 6.18
CA SER A 68 7.57 -17.88 6.93
C SER A 68 7.52 -18.56 8.31
N ASP A 69 6.36 -18.49 8.98
CA ASP A 69 6.11 -19.13 10.27
C ASP A 69 4.60 -19.45 10.44
N PRO A 70 4.21 -20.73 10.55
CA PRO A 70 2.81 -21.16 10.67
C PRO A 70 2.06 -20.61 11.89
N GLN A 71 2.77 -20.13 12.92
CA GLN A 71 2.16 -19.54 14.13
C GLN A 71 2.09 -18.00 14.07
N ASN A 72 2.66 -17.39 13.03
CA ASN A 72 2.71 -15.94 12.88
C ASN A 72 1.45 -15.40 12.18
N PHE A 73 0.42 -15.11 12.97
CA PHE A 73 -0.85 -14.55 12.49
C PHE A 73 -0.80 -13.03 12.40
N LEU A 74 -0.62 -12.49 11.20
CA LEU A 74 -0.54 -11.05 10.95
C LEU A 74 -1.89 -10.40 10.66
N LEU A 75 -2.94 -11.15 10.27
CA LEU A 75 -4.17 -10.56 9.73
C LEU A 75 -4.77 -9.48 10.64
N MET A 76 -4.87 -9.75 11.94
CA MET A 76 -5.44 -8.80 12.91
C MET A 76 -4.59 -7.53 13.05
N HIS A 77 -3.27 -7.65 12.98
CA HIS A 77 -2.36 -6.52 13.16
C HIS A 77 -2.14 -5.73 11.86
N ALA A 78 -2.08 -6.41 10.72
CA ALA A 78 -1.89 -5.84 9.39
C ALA A 78 -3.11 -5.03 8.90
N MET A 79 -4.29 -5.20 9.52
CA MET A 79 -5.45 -4.37 9.23
C MET A 79 -5.26 -2.90 9.60
N GLY A 80 -4.43 -2.59 10.61
CA GLY A 80 -4.15 -1.20 11.01
C GLY A 80 -3.59 -0.37 9.84
N PRO A 81 -2.45 -0.77 9.25
CA PRO A 81 -1.89 -0.08 8.08
C PRO A 81 -2.78 -0.13 6.85
N ASN A 82 -3.58 -1.18 6.66
CA ASN A 82 -4.53 -1.26 5.55
C ASN A 82 -5.59 -0.14 5.64
N VAL A 83 -6.16 0.08 6.82
CA VAL A 83 -7.10 1.20 7.07
C VAL A 83 -6.38 2.55 6.93
N ALA A 84 -5.15 2.67 7.43
CA ALA A 84 -4.35 3.89 7.25
C ALA A 84 -4.11 4.20 5.77
N GLY A 85 -3.93 3.19 4.92
CA GLY A 85 -3.80 3.34 3.47
C GLY A 85 -5.04 3.94 2.81
N VAL A 86 -6.25 3.52 3.22
CA VAL A 86 -7.51 4.10 2.70
C VAL A 86 -7.62 5.58 3.07
N ILE A 87 -7.31 5.93 4.32
CA ILE A 87 -7.32 7.32 4.79
C ILE A 87 -6.26 8.14 4.04
N GLY A 88 -5.05 7.59 3.88
CA GLY A 88 -3.95 8.22 3.16
C GLY A 88 -4.30 8.51 1.70
N SER A 89 -4.99 7.60 1.01
CA SER A 89 -5.47 7.84 -0.36
C SER A 89 -6.43 9.03 -0.44
N ALA A 90 -7.35 9.17 0.51
CA ALA A 90 -8.27 10.30 0.56
C ALA A 90 -7.53 11.63 0.83
N ILE A 91 -6.53 11.62 1.73
CA ILE A 91 -5.69 12.79 2.01
C ILE A 91 -4.91 13.20 0.75
N ALA A 92 -4.25 12.25 0.07
CA ALA A 92 -3.51 12.52 -1.15
C ALA A 92 -4.39 13.12 -2.24
N ALA A 93 -5.60 12.56 -2.43
CA ALA A 93 -6.58 13.11 -3.36
C ALA A 93 -6.99 14.55 -2.99
N GLY A 94 -7.24 14.82 -1.71
CA GLY A 94 -7.57 16.16 -1.21
C GLY A 94 -6.45 17.19 -1.46
N VAL A 95 -5.19 16.80 -1.25
CA VAL A 95 -4.04 17.65 -1.56
C VAL A 95 -3.91 17.90 -3.06
N MET A 96 -4.11 16.88 -3.90
CA MET A 96 -4.10 17.04 -5.36
C MET A 96 -5.22 17.97 -5.84
N LEU A 97 -6.44 17.83 -5.32
CA LEU A 97 -7.55 18.74 -5.64
C LEU A 97 -7.20 20.19 -5.30
N LYS A 98 -6.65 20.43 -4.11
CA LYS A 98 -6.19 21.77 -3.71
C LYS A 98 -5.15 22.32 -4.69
N TYR A 99 -4.16 21.50 -5.08
CA TYR A 99 -3.07 21.95 -5.93
C TYR A 99 -3.51 22.22 -7.37
N VAL A 100 -4.35 21.36 -7.94
CA VAL A 100 -4.84 21.49 -9.32
C VAL A 100 -5.86 22.61 -9.47
N LEU A 101 -6.71 22.85 -8.47
CA LEU A 101 -7.76 23.89 -8.53
C LEU A 101 -7.27 25.29 -8.13
N ALA A 102 -6.12 25.39 -7.43
CA ALA A 102 -5.53 26.67 -7.03
C ALA A 102 -4.45 27.18 -8.01
N MET A 103 -4.25 26.47 -9.12
CA MET A 103 -3.37 26.83 -10.24
C MET A 103 -4.24 27.18 -11.44
#